data_AF-A0A6A3V6E2-F1
#
_entry.id   AF-A0A6A3V6E2-F1
#
_cell.length_a   1.000
_cell.length_b   1.000
_cell.length_c   1.000
_cell.angle_alpha   90.00
_cell.angle_beta   90.00
_cell.angle_gamma   90.00
#
_symmetry.space_group_name_H-M   'P 1'
#
loop_
_entity.id
_entity.type
_entity.pdbx_description
1 polymer ?
#
loop_
_entity_poly.entity_id
_entity_poly.type
_entity_poly.pdbx_seq_one_letter_code
_entity_poly.pdbx_strand_id
1 'polypeptide(L)'
;MRGLKKKKASEYVPAKAVPISLDMITVLHAFLDSPSGVEGFSEASRMWFKAVSSFASYGMCRINEVLTLTWKDVSLRQYRTSVVAPDEVIEYGTYALFNRKTAVAEGRDYNLHHVSKDEMAINAYMHLCNWVDYASKTKGHQWRDEDFVFPALTSISKKILKTKDEATGCEKVSIGWGKKMSEQAFITLLNCIVRGLNRDDQ
;
A
#
# COMPACT_ATOMS: atom_id res chain seq x y z
N MET A 1 43.04 23.00 39.62
CA MET A 1 41.76 22.31 39.30
C MET A 1 41.86 21.69 37.91
N ARG A 2 41.80 20.35 37.78
CA ARG A 2 41.74 19.67 36.48
C ARG A 2 40.29 19.65 36.00
N GLY A 3 40.01 20.33 34.89
CA GLY A 3 38.69 20.37 34.28
C GLY A 3 38.26 19.00 33.74
N LEU A 4 37.05 18.57 34.08
CA LEU A 4 36.41 17.36 33.56
C LEU A 4 36.18 17.50 32.05
N LYS A 5 36.88 16.70 31.24
CA LYS A 5 36.62 16.60 29.80
C LYS A 5 35.33 15.82 29.57
N LYS A 6 34.30 16.48 29.04
CA LYS A 6 33.05 15.85 28.57
C LYS A 6 33.39 14.81 27.50
N LYS A 7 33.02 13.54 27.73
CA LYS A 7 33.05 12.50 26.69
C LYS A 7 32.17 12.96 25.52
N LYS A 8 32.69 12.90 24.29
CA LYS A 8 31.87 13.05 23.08
C LYS A 8 30.73 12.03 23.18
N ALA A 9 29.48 12.51 23.09
CA ALA A 9 28.34 11.62 22.92
C ALA A 9 28.59 10.79 21.67
N SER A 10 28.37 9.48 21.74
CA SER A 10 28.38 8.62 20.56
C SER A 10 27.40 9.20 19.55
N GLU A 11 27.83 9.35 18.29
CA GLU A 11 26.91 9.68 17.20
C GLU A 11 25.76 8.69 17.23
N TYR A 12 24.55 9.21 17.42
CA TYR A 12 23.33 8.42 17.27
C TYR A 12 23.24 8.02 15.81
N VAL A 13 23.50 6.74 15.51
CA VAL A 13 23.20 6.14 14.21
C VAL A 13 21.76 5.66 14.28
N PRO A 14 20.82 6.28 13.56
CA PRO A 14 19.45 5.78 13.51
C PRO A 14 19.47 4.35 12.98
N ALA A 15 18.70 3.45 13.62
CA ALA A 15 18.47 2.13 13.05
C ALA A 15 17.94 2.32 11.61
N LYS A 16 18.57 1.65 10.64
CA LYS A 16 18.07 1.69 9.25
C LYS A 16 16.64 1.17 9.26
N ALA A 17 15.71 1.96 8.75
CA ALA A 17 14.34 1.52 8.54
C ALA A 17 14.38 0.27 7.64
N VAL A 18 13.84 -0.84 8.14
CA VAL A 18 13.72 -2.09 7.38
C VAL A 18 12.41 -2.01 6.59
N PRO A 19 12.41 -2.31 5.28
CA PRO A 19 11.17 -2.44 4.53
C PRO A 19 10.24 -3.48 5.16
N ILE A 20 8.93 -3.30 5.02
CA ILE A 20 7.96 -4.31 5.43
C ILE A 20 8.25 -5.59 4.62
N SER A 21 8.43 -6.73 5.30
CA SER A 21 8.71 -8.01 4.65
C SER A 21 7.44 -8.61 4.03
N LEU A 22 7.62 -9.59 3.13
CA LEU A 22 6.51 -10.39 2.60
C LEU A 22 5.67 -10.98 3.75
N ASP A 23 6.31 -11.61 4.73
CA ASP A 23 5.61 -12.21 5.88
C ASP A 23 4.75 -11.19 6.63
N MET A 24 5.28 -9.99 6.86
CA MET A 24 4.52 -8.92 7.52
C MET A 24 3.30 -8.49 6.69
N ILE A 25 3.46 -8.32 5.37
CA ILE A 25 2.32 -7.97 4.49
C ILE A 25 1.30 -9.10 4.49
N THR A 26 1.74 -10.36 4.44
CA THR A 26 0.87 -11.54 4.50
C THR A 26 0.04 -11.54 5.78
N VAL A 27 0.66 -11.33 6.95
CA VAL A 27 -0.06 -11.26 8.23
C VAL A 27 -1.06 -10.11 8.25
N LEU A 28 -0.67 -8.91 7.79
CA LEU A 28 -1.55 -7.75 7.75
C LEU A 28 -2.75 -7.97 6.81
N HIS A 29 -2.53 -8.58 5.64
CA HIS A 29 -3.59 -8.89 4.69
C HIS A 29 -4.55 -9.95 5.24
N ALA A 30 -4.02 -11.00 5.85
CA ALA A 30 -4.81 -12.06 6.47
C ALA A 30 -5.68 -11.50 7.60
N PHE A 31 -5.14 -10.64 8.46
CA PHE A 31 -5.92 -9.96 9.48
C PHE A 31 -7.04 -9.10 8.88
N LEU A 32 -6.76 -8.34 7.83
CA LEU A 32 -7.80 -7.55 7.16
C LEU A 32 -8.92 -8.43 6.57
N ASP A 33 -8.65 -9.70 6.24
CA ASP A 33 -9.66 -10.67 5.80
C ASP A 33 -10.32 -11.46 6.93
N SER A 34 -9.80 -11.38 8.15
CA SER A 34 -10.42 -12.02 9.30
C SER A 34 -11.77 -11.36 9.65
N PRO A 35 -12.67 -12.06 10.37
CA PRO A 35 -13.91 -11.44 10.86
C PRO A 35 -13.67 -10.12 11.60
N SER A 36 -12.66 -10.07 12.48
CA SER A 36 -12.26 -8.87 13.22
C SER A 36 -11.80 -7.74 12.27
N GLY A 37 -11.07 -8.08 11.21
CA GLY A 37 -10.70 -7.12 10.17
C GLY A 37 -11.91 -6.60 9.38
N VAL A 38 -12.84 -7.48 9.01
CA VAL A 38 -14.07 -7.14 8.27
C VAL A 38 -14.98 -6.21 9.08
N GLU A 39 -15.17 -6.49 10.37
CA GLU A 39 -15.99 -5.68 11.26
C GLU A 39 -15.31 -4.36 11.63
N GLY A 40 -13.99 -4.40 11.85
CA GLY A 40 -13.22 -3.26 12.30
C GLY A 40 -12.83 -2.26 11.20
N PHE A 41 -12.77 -2.67 9.93
CA PHE A 41 -12.27 -1.83 8.84
C PHE A 41 -13.25 -1.78 7.68
N SER A 42 -13.52 -0.56 7.19
CA SER A 42 -14.36 -0.41 6.00
C SER A 42 -13.73 -1.15 4.81
N GLU A 43 -14.55 -1.81 4.00
CA GLU A 43 -14.09 -2.54 2.81
C GLU A 43 -13.20 -1.67 1.90
N ALA A 44 -13.54 -0.39 1.76
CA ALA A 44 -12.73 0.57 1.03
C ALA A 44 -11.30 0.69 1.60
N SER A 45 -11.17 0.84 2.92
CA SER A 45 -9.85 0.93 3.56
C SER A 45 -9.04 -0.37 3.42
N ARG A 46 -9.71 -1.53 3.50
CA ARG A 46 -9.07 -2.84 3.35
C ARG A 46 -8.54 -3.06 1.94
N MET A 47 -9.39 -2.88 0.93
CA MET A 47 -9.03 -3.04 -0.48
C MET A 47 -7.94 -2.06 -0.88
N TRP A 48 -8.07 -0.79 -0.48
CA TRP A 48 -7.10 0.24 -0.74
C TRP A 48 -5.74 -0.07 -0.09
N PHE A 49 -5.72 -0.47 1.18
CA PHE A 49 -4.47 -0.78 1.88
C PHE A 49 -3.74 -1.96 1.25
N LYS A 50 -4.47 -3.03 0.89
CA LYS A 50 -3.88 -4.19 0.22
C LYS A 50 -3.25 -3.84 -1.12
N ALA A 51 -3.96 -3.05 -1.94
CA ALA A 51 -3.42 -2.61 -3.22
C ALA A 51 -2.16 -1.76 -3.05
N VAL A 52 -2.18 -0.76 -2.16
CA VAL A 52 -1.03 0.13 -1.92
C VAL A 52 0.17 -0.61 -1.35
N SER A 53 -0.02 -1.47 -0.34
CA SER A 53 1.07 -2.22 0.31
C SER A 53 1.69 -3.24 -0.64
N SER A 54 0.87 -3.98 -1.40
CA SER A 54 1.36 -4.92 -2.42
C SER A 54 2.17 -4.20 -3.49
N PHE A 55 1.66 -3.07 -3.98
CA PHE A 55 2.32 -2.30 -5.02
C PHE A 55 3.67 -1.74 -4.56
N ALA A 56 3.71 -1.18 -3.34
CA ALA A 56 4.95 -0.68 -2.75
C ALA A 56 5.99 -1.79 -2.60
N SER A 57 5.58 -2.98 -2.16
CA SER A 57 6.48 -4.14 -2.02
C SER A 57 6.96 -4.67 -3.36
N TYR A 58 6.04 -4.93 -4.29
CA TYR A 58 6.35 -5.49 -5.61
C TYR A 58 7.25 -4.57 -6.43
N GLY A 59 6.91 -3.28 -6.51
CA GLY A 59 7.69 -2.30 -7.29
C GLY A 59 8.96 -1.80 -6.58
N MET A 60 9.21 -2.25 -5.35
CA MET A 60 10.25 -1.73 -4.45
C MET A 60 10.17 -0.20 -4.36
N CYS A 61 8.96 0.31 -4.13
CA CYS A 61 8.65 1.74 -4.15
C CYS A 61 8.59 2.29 -2.72
N ARG A 62 8.99 3.54 -2.57
CA ARG A 62 8.59 4.31 -1.39
C ARG A 62 7.10 4.58 -1.46
N ILE A 63 6.44 4.64 -0.30
CA ILE A 63 5.00 4.91 -0.25
C ILE A 63 4.64 6.21 -0.97
N ASN A 64 5.48 7.24 -0.86
CA ASN A 64 5.24 8.54 -1.51
C ASN A 64 5.31 8.48 -3.04
N GLU A 65 6.04 7.52 -3.61
CA GLU A 65 6.08 7.28 -5.06
C GLU A 65 4.79 6.60 -5.52
N VAL A 66 4.27 5.65 -4.72
CA VAL A 66 3.01 4.95 -5.00
C VAL A 66 1.82 5.88 -4.89
N LEU A 67 1.75 6.69 -3.83
CA LEU A 67 0.62 7.61 -3.59
C LEU A 67 0.54 8.76 -4.60
N THR A 68 1.58 8.98 -5.41
CA THR A 68 1.56 9.97 -6.49
C THR A 68 1.10 9.42 -7.84
N LEU A 69 0.95 8.11 -7.99
CA LEU A 69 0.49 7.50 -9.24
C LEU A 69 -0.89 8.03 -9.62
N THR A 70 -1.00 8.46 -10.86
CA THR A 70 -2.26 8.85 -11.50
C THR A 70 -2.70 7.77 -12.49
N TRP A 71 -3.97 7.78 -12.88
CA TRP A 71 -4.54 6.73 -13.71
C TRP A 71 -3.86 6.61 -15.08
N LYS A 72 -3.39 7.72 -15.66
CA LYS A 72 -2.59 7.71 -16.90
C LYS A 72 -1.26 6.96 -16.77
N ASP A 73 -0.75 6.83 -15.55
CA ASP A 73 0.53 6.17 -15.28
C ASP A 73 0.37 4.65 -15.14
N VAL A 74 -0.85 4.11 -15.24
CA VAL A 74 -1.16 2.69 -15.03
C VAL A 74 -1.99 2.16 -16.19
N SER A 75 -1.70 0.94 -16.61
CA SER A 75 -2.54 0.21 -17.56
C SER A 75 -2.70 -1.23 -17.10
N LEU A 76 -3.93 -1.72 -17.00
CA LEU A 76 -4.26 -3.06 -16.51
C LEU A 76 -4.84 -3.92 -17.64
N ARG A 77 -4.85 -5.24 -17.45
CA ARG A 77 -5.47 -6.21 -18.38
C ARG A 77 -4.88 -6.11 -19.79
N GLN A 78 -3.57 -6.00 -19.84
CA GLN A 78 -2.81 -6.11 -21.08
C GLN A 78 -2.45 -7.57 -21.32
N TYR A 79 -2.31 -7.94 -22.59
CA TYR A 79 -2.05 -9.31 -23.00
C TYR A 79 -0.83 -9.37 -23.92
N ARG A 80 0.02 -10.38 -23.73
CA ARG A 80 1.12 -10.69 -24.65
C ARG A 80 1.34 -12.20 -24.75
N THR A 81 1.83 -12.67 -25.89
CA THR A 81 2.24 -14.06 -26.05
C THR A 81 3.49 -14.36 -25.21
N SER A 82 3.52 -15.53 -24.58
CA SER A 82 4.71 -15.99 -23.86
C SER A 82 5.84 -16.31 -24.84
N VAL A 83 7.05 -15.84 -24.52
CA VAL A 83 8.25 -16.07 -25.34
C VAL A 83 8.76 -17.52 -25.19
N VAL A 84 8.40 -18.18 -24.07
CA VAL A 84 8.82 -19.56 -23.77
C VAL A 84 7.77 -20.60 -24.14
N ALA A 85 6.50 -20.20 -24.24
CA ALA A 85 5.36 -21.05 -24.62
C ALA A 85 4.43 -20.26 -25.55
N PRO A 86 4.63 -20.31 -26.88
CA PRO A 86 3.91 -19.43 -27.83
C PRO A 86 2.39 -19.59 -27.88
N ASP A 87 1.86 -20.68 -27.32
CA ASP A 87 0.44 -20.97 -27.15
C ASP A 87 -0.16 -20.37 -25.86
N GLU A 88 0.68 -19.89 -24.94
CA GLU A 88 0.24 -19.23 -23.71
C GLU A 88 0.15 -17.71 -23.88
N VAL A 89 -0.96 -17.15 -23.38
CA VAL A 89 -1.17 -15.70 -23.28
C VAL A 89 -0.96 -15.27 -21.84
N ILE A 90 -0.09 -14.29 -21.65
CA ILE A 90 0.20 -13.69 -20.35
C ILE A 90 -0.61 -12.41 -20.21
N GLU A 91 -1.48 -12.37 -19.21
CA GLU A 91 -2.11 -11.14 -18.73
C GLU A 91 -1.18 -10.39 -17.76
N TYR A 92 -1.08 -9.08 -17.91
CA TYR A 92 -0.24 -8.22 -17.07
C TYR A 92 -0.77 -6.78 -17.02
N GLY A 93 -0.19 -5.98 -16.13
CA GLY A 93 -0.34 -4.53 -16.16
C GLY A 93 1.00 -3.84 -16.42
N THR A 94 0.97 -2.54 -16.64
CA THR A 94 2.15 -1.67 -16.65
C THR A 94 1.93 -0.46 -15.76
N TYR A 95 3.04 0.13 -15.33
CA TYR A 95 3.03 1.39 -14.61
C TYR A 95 4.31 2.19 -14.87
N ALA A 96 4.17 3.52 -14.87
CA ALA A 96 5.28 4.45 -14.94
C ALA A 96 5.49 5.10 -13.57
N LEU A 97 6.75 5.17 -13.12
CA LEU A 97 7.12 5.94 -11.93
C LEU A 97 7.98 7.14 -12.31
N PHE A 98 7.65 8.28 -11.69
CA PHE A 98 8.39 9.53 -11.85
C PHE A 98 9.18 9.85 -10.58
N ASN A 99 10.27 10.62 -10.72
CA ASN A 99 11.09 11.10 -9.60
C ASN A 99 11.68 10.02 -8.67
N ARG A 100 11.90 8.79 -9.17
CA ARG A 100 12.55 7.73 -8.39
C ARG A 100 14.01 8.10 -8.14
N LYS A 101 14.42 8.14 -6.87
CA LYS A 101 15.84 8.39 -6.50
C LYS A 101 16.83 7.36 -7.06
N THR A 102 16.35 6.17 -7.42
CA THR A 102 17.16 5.05 -7.89
C THR A 102 16.99 4.78 -9.39
N ALA A 103 16.19 5.59 -10.10
CA ALA A 103 16.02 5.39 -11.53
C ALA A 103 17.16 6.00 -12.33
N VAL A 104 17.60 5.24 -13.34
CA VAL A 104 18.57 5.66 -14.36
C VAL A 104 17.92 6.46 -15.51
N ALA A 105 16.58 6.49 -15.60
CA ALA A 105 15.81 7.28 -16.56
C ALA A 105 14.41 7.60 -15.99
N GLU A 106 13.92 8.82 -16.18
CA GLU A 106 12.55 9.21 -15.82
C GLU A 106 11.51 8.55 -16.73
N GLY A 107 10.33 8.25 -16.20
CA GLY A 107 9.21 7.72 -17.00
C GLY A 107 9.43 6.31 -17.51
N ARG A 108 10.27 5.49 -16.86
CA ARG A 108 10.41 4.08 -17.21
C ARG A 108 9.11 3.34 -16.93
N ASP A 109 8.63 2.62 -17.93
CA ASP A 109 7.54 1.65 -17.78
C ASP A 109 8.03 0.36 -17.14
N TYR A 110 7.27 -0.11 -16.16
CA TYR A 110 7.48 -1.34 -15.44
C TYR A 110 6.27 -2.25 -15.63
N ASN A 111 6.49 -3.56 -15.64
CA ASN A 111 5.40 -4.53 -15.71
C ASN A 111 4.91 -4.91 -14.31
N LEU A 112 3.60 -5.17 -14.20
CA LEU A 112 2.93 -5.81 -13.07
C LEU A 112 2.50 -7.20 -13.50
N HIS A 113 3.24 -8.21 -13.07
CA HIS A 113 2.92 -9.60 -13.36
C HIS A 113 2.22 -10.26 -12.16
N HIS A 114 1.45 -11.31 -12.45
CA HIS A 114 1.07 -12.25 -11.42
C HIS A 114 2.31 -12.87 -10.78
N VAL A 115 2.28 -13.02 -9.47
CA VAL A 115 3.32 -13.73 -8.70
C VAL A 115 2.85 -15.14 -8.35
N SER A 116 3.76 -15.95 -7.81
CA SER A 116 3.46 -17.28 -7.34
C SER A 116 2.38 -17.27 -6.24
N LYS A 117 1.71 -18.42 -6.03
CA LYS A 117 0.67 -18.55 -4.99
C LYS A 117 1.21 -18.34 -3.58
N ASP A 118 2.51 -18.56 -3.38
CA ASP A 118 3.16 -18.37 -2.07
C ASP A 118 3.44 -16.88 -1.77
N GLU A 119 3.31 -16.01 -2.79
CA GLU A 119 3.61 -14.58 -2.71
C GLU A 119 2.38 -13.71 -2.91
N MET A 120 1.17 -14.25 -2.71
CA MET A 120 -0.08 -13.57 -3.05
C MET A 120 -0.29 -12.23 -2.34
N ALA A 121 0.29 -12.05 -1.15
CA ALA A 121 0.26 -10.80 -0.40
C ALA A 121 0.98 -9.64 -1.12
N ILE A 122 1.93 -9.94 -2.02
CA ILE A 122 2.63 -8.95 -2.85
C ILE A 122 2.21 -9.01 -4.33
N ASN A 123 1.13 -9.70 -4.65
CA ASN A 123 0.57 -9.72 -6.00
C ASN A 123 -0.08 -8.37 -6.34
N ALA A 124 0.76 -7.38 -6.67
CA ALA A 124 0.35 -6.01 -6.91
C ALA A 124 -0.65 -5.91 -8.06
N TYR A 125 -0.48 -6.70 -9.11
CA TYR A 125 -1.42 -6.73 -10.23
C TYR A 125 -2.83 -7.13 -9.77
N MET A 126 -2.95 -8.26 -9.07
CA MET A 126 -4.23 -8.74 -8.57
C MET A 126 -4.89 -7.73 -7.61
N HIS A 127 -4.16 -7.25 -6.61
CA HIS A 127 -4.73 -6.34 -5.61
C HIS A 127 -5.12 -4.99 -6.22
N LEU A 128 -4.37 -4.51 -7.22
CA LEU A 128 -4.72 -3.30 -7.95
C LEU A 128 -5.96 -3.50 -8.82
N CYS A 129 -6.06 -4.62 -9.55
CA CYS A 129 -7.29 -4.97 -10.28
C CYS A 129 -8.51 -5.06 -9.36
N ASN A 130 -8.36 -5.68 -8.18
CA ASN A 130 -9.42 -5.78 -7.18
C ASN A 130 -9.85 -4.40 -6.67
N TRP A 131 -8.89 -3.51 -6.38
CA TRP A 131 -9.17 -2.13 -5.97
C TRP A 131 -9.89 -1.33 -7.06
N VAL A 132 -9.41 -1.39 -8.29
CA VAL A 132 -10.01 -0.69 -9.44
C VAL A 132 -11.41 -1.21 -9.71
N ASP A 133 -11.64 -2.53 -9.64
CA ASP A 133 -12.96 -3.13 -9.80
C ASP A 133 -13.90 -2.71 -8.67
N TYR A 134 -13.44 -2.68 -7.42
CA TYR A 134 -14.22 -2.18 -6.31
C TYR A 134 -14.63 -0.71 -6.50
N ALA A 135 -13.68 0.14 -6.86
CA ALA A 135 -13.92 1.55 -7.14
C ALA A 135 -14.95 1.75 -8.26
N SER A 136 -14.78 1.05 -9.38
CA SER A 136 -15.65 1.19 -10.56
C SER A 136 -17.02 0.55 -10.34
N LYS A 137 -17.07 -0.71 -9.90
CA LYS A 137 -18.30 -1.51 -9.84
C LYS A 137 -19.12 -1.23 -8.58
N THR A 138 -18.45 -1.09 -7.43
CA THR A 138 -19.15 -0.90 -6.13
C THR A 138 -19.34 0.56 -5.79
N LYS A 139 -18.40 1.44 -6.18
CA LYS A 139 -18.48 2.89 -5.90
C LYS A 139 -18.87 3.74 -7.10
N GLY A 140 -19.04 3.16 -8.28
CA GLY A 140 -19.44 3.89 -9.48
C GLY A 140 -18.40 4.92 -9.95
N HIS A 141 -17.15 4.79 -9.52
CA HIS A 141 -16.11 5.74 -9.89
C HIS A 141 -15.74 5.57 -11.38
N GLN A 142 -15.69 6.69 -12.09
CA GLN A 142 -15.25 6.75 -13.48
C GLN A 142 -13.84 7.32 -13.51
N TRP A 143 -12.87 6.45 -13.78
CA TRP A 143 -11.45 6.80 -13.82
C TRP A 143 -11.15 7.77 -14.96
N ARG A 144 -10.41 8.82 -14.64
CA ARG A 144 -9.84 9.81 -15.56
C ARG A 144 -8.34 9.83 -15.37
N ASP A 145 -7.61 10.19 -16.41
CA ASP A 145 -6.14 10.19 -16.47
C ASP A 145 -5.46 10.85 -15.25
N GLU A 146 -6.01 11.96 -14.74
CA GLU A 146 -5.45 12.72 -13.61
C GLU A 146 -5.93 12.23 -12.23
N ASP A 147 -6.81 11.23 -12.18
CA ASP A 147 -7.24 10.65 -10.91
C ASP A 147 -6.07 9.93 -10.25
N PHE A 148 -5.86 10.18 -8.96
CA PHE A 148 -4.94 9.37 -8.18
C PHE A 148 -5.43 7.92 -8.15
N VAL A 149 -4.57 6.97 -8.55
CA VAL A 149 -4.84 5.53 -8.45
C VAL A 149 -5.18 5.17 -7.01
N PHE A 150 -4.48 5.81 -6.08
CA PHE A 150 -4.67 5.66 -4.64
C PHE A 150 -5.12 7.01 -4.03
N PRO A 151 -6.42 7.34 -4.15
CA PRO A 151 -6.96 8.58 -3.59
C PRO A 151 -6.88 8.57 -2.06
N ALA A 152 -7.02 9.75 -1.45
CA ALA A 152 -7.02 9.90 -0.01
C ALA A 152 -8.16 9.10 0.62
N LEU A 153 -7.90 8.48 1.77
CA LEU A 153 -8.93 7.91 2.62
C LEU A 153 -9.36 8.95 3.67
N THR A 154 -10.65 9.14 3.83
CA THR A 154 -11.24 10.08 4.79
C THR A 154 -11.76 9.37 6.03
N SER A 155 -11.93 10.12 7.13
CA SER A 155 -12.48 9.61 8.39
C SER A 155 -11.62 8.59 9.15
N ILE A 156 -10.31 8.51 8.88
CA ILE A 156 -9.38 7.72 9.69
C ILE A 156 -9.16 8.41 11.04
N SER A 157 -9.50 7.73 12.14
CA SER A 157 -9.42 8.32 13.49
C SER A 157 -8.11 8.01 14.20
N LYS A 158 -7.19 9.00 14.22
CA LYS A 158 -5.94 8.94 15.01
C LYS A 158 -6.17 8.85 16.52
N LYS A 159 -7.33 9.30 17.01
CA LYS A 159 -7.62 9.38 18.45
C LYS A 159 -7.62 7.98 19.07
N ILE A 160 -8.09 7.00 18.32
CA ILE A 160 -8.24 5.61 18.77
C ILE A 160 -6.89 4.95 19.07
N LEU A 161 -5.82 5.38 18.40
CA LEU A 161 -4.46 4.92 18.68
C LEU A 161 -3.97 5.24 20.10
N LYS A 162 -4.63 6.16 20.81
CA LYS A 162 -4.30 6.57 22.19
C LYS A 162 -5.28 6.04 23.23
N THR A 163 -6.29 5.27 22.83
CA THR A 163 -7.34 4.78 23.74
C THR A 163 -7.27 3.27 23.88
N LYS A 164 -7.92 2.76 24.94
CA LYS A 164 -8.19 1.32 25.11
C LYS A 164 -9.47 0.87 24.42
N ASP A 165 -10.17 1.77 23.73
CA ASP A 165 -11.42 1.51 23.00
C ASP A 165 -11.26 0.36 22.01
N GLU A 166 -12.23 -0.55 21.94
CA GLU A 166 -12.25 -1.70 21.01
C GLU A 166 -12.29 -1.27 19.55
N ALA A 167 -12.84 -0.09 19.25
CA ALA A 167 -12.84 0.47 17.91
C ALA A 167 -11.42 0.49 17.30
N THR A 168 -11.35 0.30 15.99
CA THR A 168 -10.11 0.45 15.20
C THR A 168 -9.94 1.91 14.75
N GLY A 169 -11.05 2.66 14.66
CA GLY A 169 -11.08 4.02 14.11
C GLY A 169 -11.10 4.06 12.58
N CYS A 170 -11.36 2.93 11.92
CA CYS A 170 -11.39 2.77 10.47
C CYS A 170 -12.72 2.22 9.91
N GLU A 171 -13.72 2.03 10.76
CA GLU A 171 -15.03 1.45 10.41
C GLU A 171 -15.81 2.33 9.42
N LYS A 172 -15.65 3.64 9.55
CA LYS A 172 -16.34 4.66 8.74
C LYS A 172 -15.46 5.30 7.66
N VAL A 173 -14.33 4.67 7.34
CA VAL A 173 -13.42 5.20 6.33
C VAL A 173 -14.07 5.18 4.96
N SER A 174 -13.99 6.31 4.27
CA SER A 174 -14.51 6.50 2.92
C SER A 174 -13.42 7.01 1.98
N ILE A 175 -13.73 7.07 0.68
CA ILE A 175 -12.78 7.47 -0.37
C ILE A 175 -12.95 8.96 -0.67
N GLY A 176 -11.86 9.72 -0.53
CA GLY A 176 -11.75 11.13 -0.89
C GLY A 176 -11.18 11.30 -2.30
N TRP A 177 -12.04 11.13 -3.31
CA TRP A 177 -11.69 11.29 -4.72
C TRP A 177 -11.03 12.65 -5.03
N GLY A 178 -10.12 12.67 -6.01
CA GLY A 178 -9.40 13.87 -6.44
C GLY A 178 -8.36 14.40 -5.44
N LYS A 179 -8.17 13.75 -4.28
CA LYS A 179 -7.16 14.13 -3.30
C LYS A 179 -6.08 13.07 -3.20
N LYS A 180 -4.82 13.51 -3.16
CA LYS A 180 -3.70 12.64 -2.86
C LYS A 180 -3.71 12.23 -1.39
N MET A 181 -3.51 10.94 -1.12
CA MET A 181 -3.28 10.48 0.25
C MET A 181 -1.97 11.05 0.80
N SER A 182 -1.98 11.50 2.06
CA SER A 182 -0.74 11.93 2.73
C SER A 182 -0.01 10.75 3.37
N GLU A 183 1.32 10.81 3.40
CA GLU A 183 2.16 9.81 4.08
C GLU A 183 1.75 9.61 5.54
N GLN A 184 1.48 10.71 6.24
CA GLN A 184 1.07 10.67 7.64
C GLN A 184 -0.30 9.99 7.83
N ALA A 185 -1.23 10.13 6.88
CA ALA A 185 -2.51 9.45 6.91
C ALA A 185 -2.34 7.94 6.60
N PHE A 186 -1.42 7.58 5.68
CA PHE A 186 -1.07 6.19 5.43
C PHE A 186 -0.48 5.52 6.68
N ILE A 187 0.50 6.16 7.33
CA ILE A 187 1.10 5.68 8.58
C ILE A 187 0.03 5.51 9.67
N THR A 188 -0.95 6.41 9.71
CA THR A 188 -2.06 6.29 10.67
C THR A 188 -2.89 5.04 10.40
N LEU A 189 -3.27 4.80 9.15
CA LEU A 189 -4.02 3.61 8.76
C LEU A 189 -3.23 2.34 9.11
N LEU A 190 -1.94 2.28 8.76
CA LEU A 190 -1.07 1.17 9.12
C LEU A 190 -1.05 0.92 10.63
N ASN A 191 -0.91 1.98 11.44
CA ASN A 191 -0.93 1.85 12.89
C ASN A 191 -2.28 1.36 13.44
N CYS A 192 -3.40 1.76 12.81
CA CYS A 192 -4.73 1.23 13.17
C CYS A 192 -4.81 -0.27 12.89
N ILE A 193 -4.31 -0.72 11.73
CA ILE A 193 -4.29 -2.14 11.34
C ILE A 193 -3.42 -2.95 12.31
N VAL A 194 -2.19 -2.51 12.56
CA VAL A 194 -1.27 -3.18 13.50
C VAL A 194 -1.86 -3.25 14.91
N ARG A 195 -2.52 -2.18 15.39
CA ARG A 195 -3.20 -2.18 16.68
C ARG A 195 -4.38 -3.17 16.72
N GLY A 196 -5.13 -3.27 15.63
CA GLY A 196 -6.21 -4.25 15.50
C GLY A 196 -5.68 -5.68 15.55
N LEU A 197 -4.67 -5.98 14.74
CA LEU A 197 -3.98 -7.28 14.72
C LEU A 197 -3.49 -7.69 16.11
N ASN A 198 -2.76 -6.82 16.80
CA ASN A 198 -2.20 -7.10 18.13
C ASN A 198 -3.26 -7.36 19.21
N ARG A 199 -4.53 -7.06 18.95
CA ARG A 199 -5.65 -7.37 19.84
C ARG A 199 -6.37 -8.65 19.48
N ASP A 200 -6.42 -8.99 18.20
CA ASP A 200 -7.01 -10.24 17.71
C ASP A 200 -6.16 -11.45 18.15
N ASP A 201 -4.85 -11.24 18.32
CA ASP A 201 -3.90 -12.22 18.85
C ASP A 201 -3.97 -12.39 20.40
N GLN A 202 -4.85 -11.66 21.11
CA GLN A 202 -5.03 -11.72 22.58
C GLN A 202 -6.36 -12.37 22.97
#